data_AF-A0A2U3NQA0-F1
#
_entry.id   AF-A0A2U3NQA0-F1
#
_cell.length_a   1.000
_cell.length_b   1.000
_cell.length_c   1.000
_cell.angle_alpha   90.00
_cell.angle_beta   90.00
_cell.angle_gamma   90.00
#
_symmetry.space_group_name_H-M   'P 1'
#
loop_
_entity.id
_entity.type
_entity.pdbx_description
1 polymer ?
#
loop_
_entity_poly.entity_id
_entity_poly.type
_entity_poly.pdbx_seq_one_letter_code
_entity_poly.pdbx_strand_id
1 'polypeptide(L)'
;MAAESSHQMVGHPITEFVHPDSIPPMLARIGELRHEGDASEPSEALMQRFDGTTLAVEAVSVLTVWENQPAYQVIFRDLTSQKAAEEALRYQAALVNYVTDAIIATTSTGIITSWNPAAAAIYGRPASDALALPVSEAIGAPIDLPAIVADGGLLHATHHNAHGAALTVRVSVTRMSTGYVLMCSDQTALRRAEKYFQTVVASLEQGVVVVGHDGHIELMNPAAKRIIGLPDTFSDTEIQLSTLAEIPVFDSNGERLTFNQSPAWEALTNRPAHGGVCGFNRFGDGRRLWVSVNGSLLSPDDPESSALLVSFIDVTEQYNARQQLAHEANHDALTGLANRAQAMRRISDALVGDKSRRLSAVLFIDLDNLKAVNDSLGHDAGDELIRVAADRLRRAVGADDLVARFAGDEFVAVIVGEVTDIDALAARLHQSLSGPAAIAGSTVCPSASIGIVVADEPERRSPKDIVRNADLAMYQAKGTGPGATAYWSSIPDPHNARAHRMT
;
A
#
# COMPACT_ATOMS: atom_id res chain seq x y z
N MET A 1 11.16 0.59 -70.34
CA MET A 1 9.83 0.10 -70.78
C MET A 1 9.69 -1.42 -70.75
N ALA A 2 10.77 -2.20 -70.68
CA ALA A 2 10.71 -3.66 -70.59
C ALA A 2 9.97 -4.36 -71.76
N ALA A 3 9.98 -3.74 -72.95
CA ALA A 3 9.60 -4.43 -74.18
C ALA A 3 10.66 -5.50 -74.51
N GLU A 4 10.22 -6.71 -74.84
CA GLU A 4 11.10 -7.82 -75.24
C GLU A 4 11.43 -7.78 -76.73
N SER A 5 10.66 -7.03 -77.53
CA SER A 5 10.96 -6.78 -78.95
C SER A 5 10.35 -5.46 -79.45
N SER A 6 10.91 -4.90 -80.52
CA SER A 6 10.39 -3.67 -81.15
C SER A 6 8.97 -3.82 -81.69
N HIS A 7 8.53 -5.03 -82.05
CA HIS A 7 7.18 -5.32 -82.52
C HIS A 7 6.09 -5.05 -81.48
N GLN A 8 6.42 -5.00 -80.18
CA GLN A 8 5.46 -4.66 -79.11
C GLN A 8 5.19 -3.16 -79.00
N MET A 9 5.97 -2.32 -79.68
CA MET A 9 5.87 -0.86 -79.61
C MET A 9 5.59 -0.22 -80.97
N VAL A 10 6.15 -0.77 -82.05
CA VAL A 10 5.98 -0.25 -83.40
C VAL A 10 4.52 -0.45 -83.86
N GLY A 11 3.87 0.63 -84.29
CA GLY A 11 2.47 0.64 -84.73
C GLY A 11 1.47 1.08 -83.65
N HIS A 12 1.91 1.23 -82.40
CA HIS A 12 1.10 1.74 -81.31
C HIS A 12 1.39 3.23 -81.05
N PRO A 13 0.38 4.04 -80.69
CA PRO A 13 0.60 5.44 -80.32
C PRO A 13 1.44 5.53 -79.04
N ILE A 14 2.44 6.43 -79.01
CA ILE A 14 3.35 6.61 -77.86
C ILE A 14 2.60 6.90 -76.55
N THR A 15 1.41 7.50 -76.63
CA THR A 15 0.53 7.78 -75.49
C THR A 15 0.05 6.53 -74.75
N GLU A 16 0.07 5.34 -75.36
CA GLU A 16 -0.19 4.07 -74.66
C GLU A 16 0.90 3.70 -73.66
N PHE A 17 2.10 4.29 -73.82
CA PHE A 17 3.27 4.00 -72.99
C PHE A 17 3.63 5.14 -72.03
N VAL A 18 2.81 6.18 -71.98
CA VAL A 18 2.99 7.36 -71.11
C VAL A 18 1.82 7.40 -70.13
N HIS A 19 2.10 7.61 -68.84
CA HIS A 19 1.06 7.73 -67.83
C HIS A 19 0.09 8.87 -68.18
N PRO A 20 -1.24 8.72 -67.99
CA PRO A 20 -2.23 9.72 -68.39
C PRO A 20 -1.91 11.15 -67.95
N ASP A 21 -1.41 11.33 -66.73
CA ASP A 21 -1.05 12.65 -66.17
C ASP A 21 0.14 13.32 -66.88
N SER A 22 0.99 12.53 -67.56
CA SER A 22 2.17 13.01 -68.30
C SER A 22 1.87 13.30 -69.78
N ILE A 23 0.71 12.88 -70.32
CA ILE A 23 0.35 13.06 -71.74
C ILE A 23 0.08 14.54 -72.09
N PRO A 24 -0.77 15.30 -71.36
CA PRO A 24 -1.06 16.69 -71.73
C PRO A 24 0.19 17.60 -71.71
N PRO A 25 1.07 17.56 -70.69
CA PRO A 25 2.31 18.33 -70.68
C PRO A 25 3.27 17.96 -71.82
N MET A 26 3.35 16.66 -72.17
CA MET A 26 4.17 16.17 -73.28
C MET A 26 3.67 16.74 -74.63
N LEU A 27 2.36 16.63 -74.90
CA LEU A 27 1.77 17.12 -76.15
C LEU A 27 1.90 18.64 -76.29
N ALA A 28 1.74 19.40 -75.21
CA ALA A 28 1.92 20.84 -75.21
C ALA A 28 3.34 21.23 -75.66
N ARG A 29 4.37 20.59 -75.08
CA ARG A 29 5.79 20.84 -75.40
C ARG A 29 6.16 20.46 -76.84
N ILE A 30 5.74 19.29 -77.28
CA ILE A 30 5.97 18.84 -78.66
C ILE A 30 5.26 19.77 -79.65
N GLY A 31 4.07 20.25 -79.29
CA GLY A 31 3.27 21.20 -80.05
C GLY A 31 3.88 22.60 -80.16
N GLU A 32 4.99 22.92 -79.49
CA GLU A 32 5.71 24.19 -79.62
C GLU A 32 6.88 24.14 -80.63
N LEU A 33 7.33 22.94 -81.01
CA LEU A 33 8.41 22.74 -81.99
C LEU A 33 7.91 23.07 -83.40
N ARG A 34 8.69 23.84 -84.19
CA ARG A 34 8.26 24.37 -85.51
C ARG A 34 9.21 24.05 -86.64
N HIS A 35 10.50 23.92 -86.37
CA HIS A 35 11.54 23.69 -87.36
C HIS A 35 12.30 22.39 -87.08
N GLU A 36 12.81 21.77 -88.14
CA GLU A 36 13.69 20.61 -88.00
C GLU A 36 14.92 20.99 -87.16
N GLY A 37 15.21 20.17 -86.15
CA GLY A 37 16.26 20.41 -85.15
C GLY A 37 15.76 21.10 -83.87
N ASP A 38 14.52 21.61 -83.82
CA ASP A 38 13.96 22.17 -82.60
C ASP A 38 13.87 21.08 -81.52
N ALA A 39 14.43 21.37 -80.34
CA ALA A 39 14.40 20.49 -79.17
C ALA A 39 13.56 21.11 -78.05
N SER A 40 12.77 20.28 -77.38
CA SER A 40 12.07 20.67 -76.16
C SER A 40 13.03 20.72 -74.96
N GLU A 41 12.77 21.61 -74.01
CA GLU A 41 13.45 21.62 -72.70
C GLU A 41 13.27 20.27 -71.99
N PRO A 42 14.29 19.70 -71.31
CA PRO A 42 14.14 18.47 -70.56
C PRO A 42 13.00 18.56 -69.54
N SER A 43 12.19 17.51 -69.44
CA SER A 43 11.09 17.45 -68.47
C SER A 43 10.90 16.03 -67.97
N GLU A 44 10.50 15.93 -66.71
CA GLU A 44 10.08 14.67 -66.15
C GLU A 44 8.75 14.20 -66.77
N ALA A 45 8.66 12.89 -67.00
CA ALA A 45 7.46 12.19 -67.40
C ALA A 45 7.43 10.81 -66.73
N LEU A 46 6.23 10.28 -66.52
CA LEU A 46 6.03 8.90 -66.08
C LEU A 46 5.71 8.04 -67.30
N MET A 47 6.58 7.07 -67.60
CA MET A 47 6.31 6.04 -68.59
C MET A 47 5.59 4.87 -67.93
N GLN A 48 4.62 4.30 -68.62
CA GLN A 48 3.93 3.09 -68.19
C GLN A 48 4.63 1.87 -68.80
N ARG A 49 5.10 0.95 -67.96
CA ARG A 49 5.71 -0.31 -68.40
C ARG A 49 4.62 -1.34 -68.69
N PHE A 50 4.97 -2.37 -69.48
CA PHE A 50 4.04 -3.47 -69.82
C PHE A 50 3.58 -4.29 -68.62
N ASP A 51 4.36 -4.32 -67.54
CA ASP A 51 4.01 -4.97 -66.27
C ASP A 51 3.06 -4.14 -65.39
N GLY A 52 2.62 -2.97 -65.85
CA GLY A 52 1.74 -2.05 -65.13
C GLY A 52 2.45 -1.12 -64.15
N THR A 53 3.77 -1.26 -63.94
CA THR A 53 4.54 -0.34 -63.10
C THR A 53 4.89 0.94 -63.85
N THR A 54 5.14 2.02 -63.11
CA THR A 54 5.55 3.30 -63.68
C THR A 54 7.07 3.47 -63.61
N LEU A 55 7.62 4.19 -64.59
CA LEU A 55 9.03 4.53 -64.68
C LEU A 55 9.17 6.04 -64.84
N ALA A 56 9.80 6.69 -63.86
CA ALA A 56 10.14 8.09 -63.97
C ALA A 56 11.30 8.28 -64.94
N VAL A 57 11.10 9.11 -65.97
CA VAL A 57 12.13 9.46 -66.96
C VAL A 57 12.19 10.96 -67.15
N GLU A 58 13.37 11.45 -67.53
CA GLU A 58 13.52 12.76 -68.15
C GLU A 58 13.44 12.58 -69.68
N ALA A 59 12.55 13.31 -70.34
CA ALA A 59 12.26 13.18 -71.76
C ALA A 59 12.58 14.46 -72.53
N VAL A 60 13.40 14.32 -73.58
CA VAL A 60 13.71 15.38 -74.56
C VAL A 60 13.22 14.93 -75.94
N SER A 61 12.29 15.69 -76.50
CA SER A 61 11.80 15.48 -77.87
C SER A 61 12.45 16.47 -78.83
N VAL A 62 12.92 15.98 -79.97
CA VAL A 62 13.51 16.75 -81.08
C VAL A 62 12.67 16.55 -82.34
N LEU A 63 12.25 17.63 -82.98
CA LEU A 63 11.55 17.57 -84.27
C LEU A 63 12.56 17.25 -85.38
N THR A 64 12.35 16.14 -86.08
CA THR A 64 13.23 15.61 -87.14
C THR A 64 12.39 15.21 -88.36
N VAL A 65 13.05 14.84 -89.46
CA VAL A 65 12.40 14.22 -90.61
C VAL A 65 12.70 12.72 -90.62
N TRP A 66 11.67 11.90 -90.79
CA TRP A 66 11.78 10.45 -91.01
C TRP A 66 10.92 10.06 -92.21
N GLU A 67 11.49 9.34 -93.19
CA GLU A 67 10.79 8.95 -94.43
C GLU A 67 10.08 10.13 -95.15
N ASN A 68 10.75 11.30 -95.21
CA ASN A 68 10.21 12.55 -95.75
C ASN A 68 8.93 13.07 -95.06
N GLN A 69 8.65 12.65 -93.83
CA GLN A 69 7.57 13.16 -92.99
C GLN A 69 8.12 13.74 -91.68
N PRO A 70 7.47 14.76 -91.08
CA PRO A 70 7.82 15.25 -89.75
C PRO A 70 7.65 14.15 -88.70
N ALA A 71 8.68 13.92 -87.89
CA ALA A 71 8.70 12.93 -86.82
C ALA A 71 9.37 13.52 -85.57
N TYR A 72 9.10 12.95 -84.40
CA TYR A 72 9.74 13.36 -83.15
C TYR A 72 10.68 12.26 -82.67
N GLN A 73 11.97 12.57 -82.58
CA GLN A 73 12.94 11.72 -81.90
C GLN A 73 12.87 12.03 -80.41
N VAL A 74 12.56 11.03 -79.58
CA VAL A 74 12.45 11.21 -78.12
C VAL A 74 13.56 10.43 -77.42
N ILE A 75 14.32 11.13 -76.59
CA ILE A 75 15.36 10.56 -75.73
C ILE A 75 14.82 10.51 -74.31
N PHE A 76 14.87 9.33 -73.69
CA PHE A 76 14.47 9.12 -72.31
C PHE A 76 15.68 8.77 -71.45
N ARG A 77 15.83 9.46 -70.31
CA ARG A 77 16.81 9.13 -69.27
C ARG A 77 16.09 8.61 -68.04
N ASP A 78 16.46 7.43 -67.55
CA ASP A 78 15.88 6.82 -66.35
C ASP A 78 16.27 7.61 -65.09
N LEU A 79 15.28 8.01 -64.29
CA LEU A 79 15.45 8.75 -63.04
C LEU A 79 15.26 7.88 -61.78
N THR A 80 15.01 6.58 -61.91
CA THR A 80 14.65 5.68 -60.80
C THR A 80 15.70 5.68 -59.69
N SER A 81 16.98 5.47 -60.02
CA SER A 81 18.06 5.42 -59.03
C SER A 81 18.30 6.78 -58.37
N GLN A 82 18.14 7.87 -59.11
CA GLN A 82 18.30 9.22 -58.57
C GLN A 82 17.17 9.54 -57.58
N LYS A 83 15.91 9.32 -57.97
CA LYS A 83 14.75 9.58 -57.09
C LYS A 83 14.76 8.68 -55.86
N ALA A 84 15.13 7.41 -56.00
CA ALA A 84 15.26 6.51 -54.84
C ALA A 84 16.36 6.98 -53.86
N ALA A 85 17.48 7.51 -54.35
CA ALA A 85 18.53 8.07 -53.50
C ALA A 85 18.08 9.36 -52.80
N GLU A 86 17.36 10.24 -53.51
CA GLU A 86 16.78 11.46 -52.94
C GLU A 86 15.72 11.14 -51.86
N GLU A 87 14.83 10.19 -52.11
CA GLU A 87 13.84 9.73 -51.14
C GLU A 87 14.49 9.07 -49.92
N ALA A 88 15.53 8.24 -50.11
CA ALA A 88 16.27 7.63 -49.01
C ALA A 88 16.94 8.70 -48.11
N LEU A 89 17.56 9.73 -48.71
CA LEU A 89 18.13 10.85 -47.98
C LEU A 89 17.06 11.66 -47.23
N ARG A 90 15.92 11.93 -47.89
CA ARG A 90 14.78 12.63 -47.27
C ARG A 90 14.21 11.84 -46.09
N TYR A 91 14.12 10.52 -46.21
CA TYR A 91 13.66 9.63 -45.15
C TYR A 91 14.64 9.60 -43.96
N GLN A 92 15.95 9.50 -44.22
CA GLN A 92 16.96 9.57 -43.16
C GLN A 92 16.93 10.91 -42.42
N ALA A 93 16.76 12.03 -43.14
CA ALA A 93 16.61 13.35 -42.53
C ALA A 93 15.32 13.46 -41.70
N ALA A 94 14.23 12.81 -42.13
CA ALA A 94 12.98 12.76 -41.37
C ALA A 94 13.14 12.00 -40.04
N LEU A 95 13.86 10.87 -40.02
CA LEU A 95 14.08 10.10 -38.78
C LEU A 95 14.73 10.95 -37.68
N VAL A 96 15.75 11.73 -38.00
CA VAL A 96 16.43 12.63 -37.05
C VAL A 96 15.47 13.68 -36.45
N ASN A 97 14.41 14.04 -37.18
CA ASN A 97 13.43 15.04 -36.74
C ASN A 97 12.34 14.48 -35.82
N TYR A 98 12.09 13.16 -35.82
CA TYR A 98 11.06 12.53 -34.99
C TYR A 98 11.61 11.91 -33.69
N VAL A 99 12.93 11.85 -33.51
CA VAL A 99 13.55 11.39 -32.26
C VAL A 99 13.28 12.40 -31.14
N THR A 100 12.95 11.91 -29.95
CA THR A 100 12.69 12.72 -28.75
C THR A 100 13.95 13.20 -28.04
N ASP A 101 15.07 12.50 -28.23
CA ASP A 101 16.38 12.93 -27.75
C ASP A 101 16.97 14.00 -28.68
N ALA A 102 17.69 14.95 -28.09
CA ALA A 102 18.39 15.98 -28.83
C ALA A 102 19.58 15.36 -29.57
N ILE A 103 19.61 15.52 -30.91
CA ILE A 103 20.71 15.12 -31.77
C ILE A 103 21.42 16.38 -32.25
N ILE A 104 22.68 16.52 -31.88
CA ILE A 104 23.51 17.69 -32.17
C ILE A 104 24.76 17.21 -32.89
N ALA A 105 25.02 17.75 -34.09
CA ALA A 105 26.28 17.51 -34.78
C ALA A 105 27.17 18.76 -34.65
N THR A 106 28.47 18.55 -34.53
CA THR A 106 29.46 19.59 -34.38
C THR A 106 30.67 19.35 -35.28
N THR A 107 31.44 20.40 -35.57
CA THR A 107 32.79 20.30 -36.14
C THR A 107 33.78 19.68 -35.13
N SER A 108 35.01 19.38 -35.58
CA SER A 108 36.08 18.91 -34.69
C SER A 108 36.46 19.90 -33.57
N THR A 109 36.10 21.18 -33.74
CA THR A 109 36.32 22.25 -32.74
C THR A 109 35.08 22.51 -31.88
N GLY A 110 34.02 21.71 -32.01
CA GLY A 110 32.80 21.82 -31.19
C GLY A 110 31.80 22.90 -31.64
N ILE A 111 31.87 23.37 -32.89
CA ILE A 111 30.90 24.32 -33.44
C ILE A 111 29.70 23.55 -34.01
N ILE A 112 28.47 23.95 -33.65
CA ILE A 112 27.24 23.25 -34.06
C ILE A 112 26.99 23.37 -35.56
N THR A 113 26.82 22.22 -36.21
CA THR A 113 26.47 22.08 -37.63
C THR A 113 25.07 21.51 -37.85
N SER A 114 24.50 20.83 -36.85
CA SER A 114 23.13 20.32 -36.89
C SER A 114 22.48 20.42 -35.52
N TRP A 115 21.19 20.75 -35.52
CA TRP A 115 20.38 20.95 -34.33
C TRP A 115 18.95 20.49 -34.62
N ASN A 116 18.58 19.30 -34.17
CA ASN A 116 17.27 18.73 -34.47
C ASN A 116 16.14 19.41 -33.65
N PRO A 117 14.86 19.20 -34.02
CA PRO A 117 13.71 19.75 -33.29
C PRO A 117 13.69 19.41 -31.79
N ALA A 118 14.10 18.20 -31.41
CA ALA A 118 14.19 17.82 -30.00
C ALA A 118 15.26 18.62 -29.23
N ALA A 119 16.41 18.91 -29.83
CA ALA A 119 17.38 19.84 -29.24
C ALA A 119 16.78 21.22 -29.03
N ALA A 120 15.99 21.71 -29.98
CA ALA A 120 15.31 22.99 -29.83
C ALA A 120 14.30 22.99 -28.68
N ALA A 121 13.55 21.90 -28.51
CA ALA A 121 12.60 21.74 -27.43
C ALA A 121 13.29 21.63 -26.06
N ILE A 122 14.31 20.78 -25.92
CA ILE A 122 15.02 20.53 -24.65
C ILE A 122 15.76 21.79 -24.18
N TYR A 123 16.52 22.43 -25.06
CA TYR A 123 17.33 23.59 -24.68
C TYR A 123 16.62 24.94 -24.88
N GLY A 124 15.39 24.95 -25.39
CA GLY A 124 14.60 26.17 -25.60
C GLY A 124 15.23 27.14 -26.61
N ARG A 125 15.99 26.60 -27.58
CA ARG A 125 16.75 27.39 -28.56
C ARG A 125 16.46 26.89 -29.98
N PRO A 126 15.89 27.71 -30.88
CA PRO A 126 15.64 27.27 -32.25
C PRO A 126 16.96 27.03 -32.99
N ALA A 127 16.93 26.22 -34.05
CA ALA A 127 18.13 25.89 -34.83
C ALA A 127 18.84 27.14 -35.39
N SER A 128 18.08 28.18 -35.78
CA SER A 128 18.61 29.46 -36.26
C SER A 128 19.58 30.13 -35.26
N ASP A 129 19.34 29.92 -33.97
CA ASP A 129 20.06 30.58 -32.88
C ASP A 129 21.10 29.66 -32.25
N ALA A 130 21.14 28.39 -32.67
CA ALA A 130 22.05 27.36 -32.18
C ALA A 130 23.15 27.03 -33.19
N LEU A 131 22.84 27.05 -34.49
CA LEU A 131 23.80 26.78 -35.55
C LEU A 131 24.96 27.77 -35.50
N ALA A 132 26.17 27.28 -35.78
CA ALA A 132 27.43 28.03 -35.73
C ALA A 132 27.88 28.53 -34.34
N LEU A 133 27.15 28.22 -33.26
CA LEU A 133 27.62 28.46 -31.90
C LEU A 133 28.52 27.32 -31.40
N PRO A 134 29.44 27.59 -30.46
CA PRO A 134 30.06 26.54 -29.66
C PRO A 134 29.00 25.73 -28.91
N VAL A 135 29.12 24.40 -28.93
CA VAL A 135 28.14 23.52 -28.30
C VAL A 135 28.01 23.77 -26.79
N SER A 136 29.10 24.15 -26.11
CA SER A 136 29.11 24.50 -24.69
C SER A 136 28.24 25.71 -24.36
N GLU A 137 28.17 26.68 -25.28
CA GLU A 137 27.31 27.87 -25.13
C GLU A 137 25.84 27.51 -25.36
N ALA A 138 25.55 26.72 -26.40
CA ALA A 138 24.19 26.35 -26.74
C ALA A 138 23.50 25.48 -25.67
N ILE A 139 24.26 24.59 -25.02
CA ILE A 139 23.77 23.73 -23.93
C ILE A 139 23.97 24.36 -22.54
N GLY A 140 24.57 25.55 -22.46
CA GLY A 140 24.81 26.27 -21.20
C GLY A 140 25.69 25.51 -20.19
N ALA A 141 26.66 24.72 -20.66
CA ALA A 141 27.57 23.97 -19.80
C ALA A 141 28.93 23.71 -20.48
N PRO A 142 30.04 23.69 -19.73
CA PRO A 142 31.34 23.30 -20.28
C PRO A 142 31.31 21.83 -20.68
N ILE A 143 31.85 21.50 -21.86
CA ILE A 143 31.90 20.14 -22.37
C ILE A 143 33.20 19.91 -23.15
N ASP A 144 33.91 18.83 -22.84
CA ASP A 144 35.13 18.41 -23.51
C ASP A 144 34.83 17.15 -24.34
N LEU A 145 34.48 17.35 -25.62
CA LEU A 145 34.09 16.26 -26.51
C LEU A 145 35.21 15.22 -26.72
N PRO A 146 36.48 15.62 -26.96
CA PRO A 146 37.60 14.67 -27.01
C PRO A 146 37.72 13.80 -25.75
N ALA A 147 37.65 14.39 -24.56
CA ALA A 147 37.78 13.66 -23.31
C ALA A 147 36.63 12.66 -23.11
N ILE A 148 35.39 13.05 -23.40
CA ILE A 148 34.23 12.16 -23.27
C ILE A 148 34.36 10.96 -24.20
N VAL A 149 34.79 11.17 -25.45
CA VAL A 149 35.01 10.05 -26.39
C VAL A 149 36.13 9.13 -25.90
N ALA A 150 37.20 9.67 -25.31
CA ALA A 150 38.29 8.88 -24.73
C ALA A 150 37.82 8.01 -23.55
N ASP A 151 36.86 8.50 -22.76
CA ASP A 151 36.25 7.81 -21.60
C ASP A 151 35.03 6.93 -21.98
N GLY A 152 34.93 6.52 -23.25
CA GLY A 152 33.87 5.58 -23.71
C GLY A 152 32.58 6.24 -24.20
N GLY A 153 32.59 7.57 -24.37
CA GLY A 153 31.55 8.31 -25.08
C GLY A 153 30.29 8.59 -24.27
N LEU A 154 30.23 8.32 -22.96
CA LEU A 154 29.04 8.55 -22.14
C LEU A 154 29.34 9.47 -20.95
N LEU A 155 28.49 10.48 -20.76
CA LEU A 155 28.58 11.43 -19.65
C LEU A 155 27.20 11.72 -19.07
N HIS A 156 27.10 11.80 -17.74
CA HIS A 156 25.96 12.43 -17.06
C HIS A 156 26.36 13.84 -16.67
N ALA A 157 25.63 14.84 -17.15
CA ALA A 157 25.96 16.25 -16.94
C ALA A 157 24.73 17.07 -16.55
N THR A 158 24.99 18.24 -15.96
CA THR A 158 23.98 19.27 -15.77
C THR A 158 24.15 20.32 -16.85
N HIS A 159 23.18 20.42 -17.73
CA HIS A 159 23.09 21.45 -18.77
C HIS A 159 22.13 22.56 -18.33
N HIS A 160 22.10 23.67 -19.08
CA HIS A 160 21.14 24.74 -18.86
C HIS A 160 20.45 25.10 -20.18
N ASN A 161 19.12 25.26 -20.15
CA ASN A 161 18.40 25.76 -21.32
C ASN A 161 18.65 27.28 -21.52
N ALA A 162 18.14 27.84 -22.62
CA ALA A 162 18.28 29.26 -22.94
C ALA A 162 17.70 30.22 -21.88
N HIS A 163 16.83 29.73 -20.99
CA HIS A 163 16.26 30.48 -19.87
C HIS A 163 17.02 30.26 -18.54
N GLY A 164 18.11 29.50 -18.54
CA GLY A 164 18.93 29.21 -17.36
C GLY A 164 18.41 28.08 -16.46
N ALA A 165 17.38 27.34 -16.87
CA ALA A 165 16.88 26.22 -16.09
C ALA A 165 17.82 25.01 -16.19
N ALA A 166 18.19 24.44 -15.03
CA ALA A 166 19.07 23.28 -14.97
C ALA A 166 18.36 22.01 -15.44
N LEU A 167 19.02 21.30 -16.36
CA LEU A 167 18.61 20.03 -16.95
C LEU A 167 19.59 18.94 -16.53
N THR A 168 19.07 17.79 -16.09
CA THR A 168 19.91 16.60 -15.88
C THR A 168 19.91 15.76 -17.15
N VAL A 169 21.04 15.76 -17.87
CA VAL A 169 21.13 15.20 -19.22
C VAL A 169 22.09 14.02 -19.24
N ARG A 170 21.69 12.93 -19.90
CA ARG A 170 22.62 11.87 -20.32
C ARG A 170 23.11 12.19 -21.72
N VAL A 171 24.41 12.38 -21.87
CA VAL A 171 25.08 12.75 -23.12
C VAL A 171 25.87 11.55 -23.63
N SER A 172 25.57 11.12 -24.85
CA SER A 172 26.38 10.17 -25.61
C SER A 172 27.11 10.92 -26.73
N VAL A 173 28.42 10.77 -26.85
CA VAL A 173 29.26 11.46 -27.84
C VAL A 173 30.01 10.45 -28.69
N THR A 174 29.87 10.58 -30.01
CA THR A 174 30.56 9.74 -30.98
C THR A 174 31.34 10.62 -31.96
N ARG A 175 32.58 10.22 -32.28
CA ARG A 175 33.39 10.91 -33.29
C ARG A 175 32.98 10.50 -34.70
N MET A 176 32.83 11.49 -35.58
CA MET A 176 32.61 11.30 -37.02
C MET A 176 33.80 11.84 -37.83
N SER A 177 33.78 11.64 -39.14
CA SER A 177 34.85 12.09 -40.06
C SER A 177 35.10 13.59 -40.03
N THR A 178 34.08 14.41 -39.74
CA THR A 178 34.15 15.88 -39.76
C THR A 178 34.00 16.54 -38.37
N GLY A 179 33.80 15.76 -37.31
CA GLY A 179 33.59 16.29 -35.95
C GLY A 179 32.94 15.29 -35.00
N TYR A 180 31.91 15.71 -34.25
CA TYR A 180 31.25 14.87 -33.24
C TYR A 180 29.72 14.93 -33.37
N VAL A 181 29.06 13.83 -33.03
CA VAL A 181 27.61 13.79 -32.80
C VAL A 181 27.35 13.53 -31.32
N LEU A 182 26.46 14.35 -30.76
CA LEU A 182 25.98 14.24 -29.40
C LEU A 182 24.52 13.81 -29.43
N MET A 183 24.17 12.84 -28.61
CA MET A 183 22.79 12.50 -28.27
C MET A 183 22.55 12.86 -26.80
N CYS A 184 21.65 13.80 -26.56
CA CYS A 184 21.35 14.35 -25.24
C CYS A 184 19.92 13.98 -24.86
N SER A 185 19.77 13.14 -23.83
CA SER A 185 18.47 12.74 -23.29
C SER A 185 18.18 13.49 -21.99
N ASP A 186 17.06 14.23 -21.95
CA ASP A 186 16.61 14.94 -20.74
C ASP A 186 15.99 13.96 -19.73
N GLN A 187 16.64 13.81 -18.59
CA GLN A 187 16.25 12.92 -17.50
C GLN A 187 15.74 13.71 -16.27
N THR A 188 15.49 15.01 -16.43
CA THR A 188 15.15 15.92 -15.33
C THR A 188 13.83 15.54 -14.66
N ALA A 189 12.77 15.31 -15.45
CA ALA A 189 11.45 14.97 -14.92
C ALA A 189 11.47 13.62 -14.17
N LEU A 190 12.12 12.61 -14.76
CA LEU A 190 12.27 11.28 -14.17
C LEU A 190 13.03 11.34 -12.83
N ARG A 191 14.22 11.96 -12.80
CA ARG A 191 15.01 12.07 -11.57
C ARG A 191 14.34 12.93 -10.50
N ARG A 192 13.59 13.97 -10.89
CA ARG A 192 12.78 14.75 -9.93
C ARG A 192 11.68 13.89 -9.32
N ALA A 193 10.98 13.10 -10.13
CA ALA A 193 9.95 12.18 -9.65
C ALA A 193 10.54 11.12 -8.70
N GLU A 194 11.67 10.50 -9.07
CA GLU A 194 12.37 9.53 -8.21
C GLU A 194 12.78 10.13 -6.87
N LYS A 195 13.42 11.31 -6.88
CA LYS A 195 13.84 11.98 -5.65
C LYS A 195 12.66 12.43 -4.79
N TYR A 196 11.59 12.92 -5.44
CA TYR A 196 10.36 13.28 -4.74
C TYR A 196 9.74 12.07 -4.07
N PHE A 197 9.61 10.94 -4.78
CA PHE A 197 9.11 9.68 -4.23
C PHE A 197 9.94 9.20 -3.03
N GLN A 198 11.27 9.16 -3.17
CA GLN A 198 12.18 8.78 -2.07
C GLN A 198 11.99 9.69 -0.84
N THR A 199 11.83 11.00 -1.05
CA THR A 199 11.61 11.96 0.03
C THR A 199 10.28 11.75 0.73
N VAL A 200 9.20 11.56 -0.03
CA VAL A 200 7.87 11.27 0.51
C VAL A 200 7.91 10.00 1.36
N VAL A 201 8.41 8.89 0.80
CA VAL A 201 8.50 7.60 1.50
C VAL A 201 9.39 7.67 2.74
N ALA A 202 10.49 8.44 2.69
CA ALA A 202 11.37 8.63 3.83
C ALA A 202 10.75 9.47 4.96
N SER A 203 9.82 10.37 4.62
CA SER A 203 9.13 11.24 5.58
C SER A 203 7.92 10.60 6.27
N LEU A 204 7.45 9.43 5.78
CA LEU A 204 6.35 8.71 6.41
C LEU A 204 6.74 8.21 7.80
N GLU A 205 5.82 8.30 8.75
CA GLU A 205 5.96 7.66 10.07
C GLU A 205 5.61 6.17 10.03
N GLN A 206 4.89 5.76 8.98
CA GLN A 206 4.57 4.37 8.69
C GLN A 206 5.79 3.65 8.10
N GLY A 207 6.10 2.46 8.61
CA GLY A 207 7.10 1.58 8.04
C GLY A 207 6.64 1.07 6.68
N VAL A 208 7.49 1.21 5.66
CA VAL A 208 7.27 0.71 4.30
C VAL A 208 8.43 -0.17 3.90
N VAL A 209 8.11 -1.39 3.48
CA VAL A 209 9.06 -2.41 3.02
C VAL A 209 8.57 -2.95 1.68
N VAL A 210 9.44 -2.93 0.66
CA VAL A 210 9.21 -3.59 -0.62
C VAL A 210 10.17 -4.76 -0.73
N VAL A 211 9.63 -5.93 -0.97
CA VAL A 211 10.39 -7.17 -1.17
C VAL A 211 10.23 -7.59 -2.62
N GLY A 212 11.34 -7.75 -3.33
CA GLY A 212 11.36 -8.27 -4.69
C GLY A 212 10.84 -9.70 -4.77
N HIS A 213 10.50 -10.13 -5.98
CA HIS A 213 10.05 -11.50 -6.27
C HIS A 213 11.06 -12.60 -5.86
N ASP A 214 12.33 -12.23 -5.74
CA ASP A 214 13.44 -13.10 -5.30
C ASP A 214 13.60 -13.14 -3.76
N GLY A 215 12.78 -12.40 -3.02
CA GLY A 215 12.81 -12.32 -1.56
C GLY A 215 13.81 -11.31 -0.99
N HIS A 216 14.49 -10.53 -1.83
CA HIS A 216 15.38 -9.46 -1.40
C HIS A 216 14.61 -8.18 -1.07
N ILE A 217 15.04 -7.44 -0.05
CA ILE A 217 14.44 -6.14 0.25
C ILE A 217 14.93 -5.11 -0.78
N GLU A 218 14.03 -4.65 -1.64
CA GLU A 218 14.30 -3.60 -2.64
C GLU A 218 14.23 -2.20 -2.02
N LEU A 219 13.35 -2.03 -1.02
CA LEU A 219 13.17 -0.76 -0.32
C LEU A 219 12.79 -1.00 1.14
N MET A 220 13.44 -0.27 2.04
CA MET A 220 12.99 -0.16 3.43
C MET A 220 13.16 1.29 3.90
N ASN A 221 12.05 1.95 4.21
CA ASN A 221 12.11 3.35 4.64
C ASN A 221 12.66 3.50 6.08
N PRO A 222 13.06 4.71 6.50
CA PRO A 222 13.62 4.95 7.84
C PRO A 222 12.66 4.57 8.98
N ALA A 223 11.35 4.72 8.80
CA ALA A 223 10.36 4.33 9.79
C ALA A 223 10.32 2.82 10.02
N ALA A 224 10.41 2.02 8.96
CA ALA A 224 10.46 0.55 9.06
C ALA A 224 11.67 0.10 9.87
N LYS A 225 12.87 0.63 9.60
CA LYS A 225 14.10 0.35 10.36
C LYS A 225 13.91 0.63 11.85
N ARG A 226 13.35 1.80 12.17
CA ARG A 226 13.11 2.27 13.54
C ARG A 226 12.14 1.37 14.29
N ILE A 227 11.00 1.06 13.69
CA ILE A 227 9.92 0.25 14.29
C ILE A 227 10.39 -1.20 14.49
N ILE A 228 11.02 -1.82 13.48
CA ILE A 228 11.59 -3.17 13.58
C ILE A 228 12.77 -3.20 14.58
N GLY A 229 13.46 -2.08 14.75
CA GLY A 229 14.62 -1.94 15.63
C GLY A 229 15.89 -2.54 15.03
N LEU A 230 16.07 -2.35 13.72
CA LEU A 230 17.28 -2.77 13.02
C LEU A 230 18.44 -1.81 13.33
N PRO A 231 19.66 -2.31 13.59
CA PRO A 231 20.85 -1.48 13.73
C PRO A 231 21.18 -0.71 12.44
N ASP A 232 21.73 0.50 12.57
CA ASP A 232 22.16 1.34 11.44
C ASP A 232 23.29 0.71 10.60
N THR A 233 23.93 -0.36 11.11
CA THR A 233 24.98 -1.12 10.41
C THR A 233 24.43 -2.07 9.34
N PHE A 234 23.13 -2.32 9.30
CA PHE A 234 22.54 -3.17 8.26
C PHE A 234 22.37 -2.38 6.96
N SER A 235 22.98 -2.88 5.88
CA SER A 235 22.71 -2.39 4.52
C SER A 235 21.34 -2.87 4.05
N ASP A 236 20.59 -1.99 3.38
CA ASP A 236 19.25 -2.30 2.85
C ASP A 236 19.28 -3.46 1.85
N THR A 237 20.38 -3.63 1.12
CA THR A 237 20.56 -4.68 0.11
C THR A 237 20.96 -6.05 0.68
N GLU A 238 21.32 -6.14 1.96
CA GLU A 238 21.75 -7.41 2.58
C GLU A 238 20.64 -8.08 3.41
N ILE A 239 19.52 -7.39 3.64
CA ILE A 239 18.40 -7.95 4.39
C ILE A 239 17.56 -8.81 3.44
N GLN A 240 17.36 -10.07 3.80
CA GLN A 240 16.39 -10.95 3.14
C GLN A 240 15.10 -11.01 3.95
N LEU A 241 13.98 -11.28 3.26
CA LEU A 241 12.69 -11.52 3.94
C LEU A 241 12.79 -12.65 4.97
N SER A 242 13.64 -13.66 4.74
CA SER A 242 13.91 -14.76 5.67
C SER A 242 14.43 -14.26 7.02
N THR A 243 15.30 -13.25 7.05
CA THR A 243 15.82 -12.63 8.28
C THR A 243 14.69 -11.96 9.08
N LEU A 244 13.76 -11.30 8.40
CA LEU A 244 12.59 -10.70 9.04
C LEU A 244 11.56 -11.76 9.48
N ALA A 245 11.47 -12.88 8.77
CA ALA A 245 10.57 -13.99 9.08
C ALA A 245 10.97 -14.75 10.36
N GLU A 246 12.21 -14.63 10.83
CA GLU A 246 12.65 -15.19 12.12
C GLU A 246 12.06 -14.44 13.33
N ILE A 247 11.60 -13.19 13.11
CA ILE A 247 11.01 -12.38 14.17
C ILE A 247 9.71 -13.05 14.65
N PRO A 248 9.57 -13.38 15.95
CA PRO A 248 8.34 -13.96 16.46
C PRO A 248 7.15 -13.01 16.25
N VAL A 249 6.15 -13.46 15.50
CA VAL A 249 4.89 -12.75 15.27
C VAL A 249 3.78 -13.36 16.14
N PHE A 250 2.85 -12.53 16.59
CA PHE A 250 1.74 -12.89 17.46
C PHE A 250 0.41 -12.39 16.88
N ASP A 251 -0.65 -13.14 17.08
CA ASP A 251 -2.01 -12.73 16.72
C ASP A 251 -2.52 -11.65 17.70
N SER A 252 -3.71 -11.12 17.45
CA SER A 252 -4.35 -10.10 18.31
C SER A 252 -4.66 -10.57 19.74
N ASN A 253 -4.57 -11.87 20.02
CA ASN A 253 -4.75 -12.47 21.35
C ASN A 253 -3.42 -12.76 22.05
N GLY A 254 -2.29 -12.53 21.38
CA GLY A 254 -0.95 -12.77 21.90
C GLY A 254 -0.44 -14.19 21.69
N GLU A 255 -1.15 -15.02 20.93
CA GLU A 255 -0.70 -16.35 20.53
C GLU A 255 0.32 -16.26 19.40
N ARG A 256 1.35 -17.12 19.43
CA ARG A 256 2.44 -17.08 18.45
C ARG A 256 1.97 -17.62 17.11
N LEU A 257 2.15 -16.83 16.05
CA LEU A 257 1.88 -17.22 14.67
C LEU A 257 3.12 -17.88 14.05
N THR A 258 2.90 -18.90 13.23
CA THR A 258 3.91 -19.37 12.27
C THR A 258 3.93 -18.47 11.03
N PHE A 259 5.02 -18.47 10.26
CA PHE A 259 5.17 -17.58 9.10
C PHE A 259 3.99 -17.71 8.10
N ASN A 260 3.52 -18.93 7.85
CA ASN A 260 2.35 -19.22 6.99
C ASN A 260 0.99 -18.77 7.54
N GLN A 261 0.96 -18.24 8.77
CA GLN A 261 -0.22 -17.65 9.41
C GLN A 261 -0.05 -16.13 9.60
N SER A 262 1.06 -15.56 9.11
CA SER A 262 1.33 -14.12 9.24
C SER A 262 0.59 -13.31 8.17
N PRO A 263 0.22 -12.04 8.47
CA PRO A 263 -0.36 -11.14 7.46
C PRO A 263 0.52 -10.95 6.22
N ALA A 264 1.84 -11.05 6.35
CA ALA A 264 2.78 -11.00 5.24
C ALA A 264 2.64 -12.21 4.29
N TRP A 265 2.35 -13.40 4.84
CA TRP A 265 2.07 -14.59 4.04
C TRP A 265 0.73 -14.52 3.33
N GLU A 266 -0.31 -13.99 3.98
CA GLU A 266 -1.61 -13.79 3.32
C GLU A 266 -1.47 -12.87 2.10
N ALA A 267 -0.75 -11.76 2.25
CA ALA A 267 -0.44 -10.85 1.15
C ALA A 267 0.34 -11.50 0.01
N LEU A 268 1.34 -12.34 0.32
CA LEU A 268 2.08 -13.13 -0.66
C LEU A 268 1.20 -14.13 -1.42
N THR A 269 0.11 -14.62 -0.82
CA THR A 269 -0.86 -15.52 -1.48
C THR A 269 -1.95 -14.78 -2.28
N ASN A 270 -1.72 -13.50 -2.61
CA ASN A 270 -2.67 -12.63 -3.30
C ASN A 270 -4.01 -12.46 -2.57
N ARG A 271 -3.98 -12.48 -1.23
CA ARG A 271 -5.08 -12.05 -0.38
C ARG A 271 -4.64 -10.76 0.33
N PRO A 272 -5.14 -9.59 -0.07
CA PRO A 272 -4.76 -8.34 0.58
C PRO A 272 -5.08 -8.42 2.08
N ALA A 273 -4.05 -8.45 2.90
CA ALA A 273 -4.22 -8.31 4.34
C ALA A 273 -4.45 -6.83 4.61
N HIS A 274 -5.65 -6.47 5.03
CA HIS A 274 -6.01 -5.08 5.36
C HIS A 274 -6.31 -4.96 6.85
N GLY A 275 -5.53 -4.14 7.54
CA GLY A 275 -5.81 -3.67 8.90
C GLY A 275 -5.68 -4.73 9.99
N GLY A 276 -4.99 -5.84 9.72
CA GLY A 276 -4.69 -6.84 10.74
C GLY A 276 -3.76 -6.27 11.81
N VAL A 277 -4.13 -6.41 13.09
CA VAL A 277 -3.23 -6.08 14.20
C VAL A 277 -2.49 -7.35 14.60
N CYS A 278 -1.16 -7.32 14.52
CA CYS A 278 -0.31 -8.39 14.99
C CYS A 278 0.79 -7.84 15.91
N GLY A 279 1.27 -8.68 16.82
CA GLY A 279 2.40 -8.37 17.67
C GLY A 279 3.69 -8.89 17.05
N PHE A 280 4.82 -8.22 17.27
CA PHE A 280 6.13 -8.82 17.04
C PHE A 280 7.15 -8.34 18.07
N ASN A 281 8.22 -9.11 18.29
CA ASN A 281 9.31 -8.72 19.18
C ASN A 281 10.37 -7.94 18.39
N ARG A 282 10.62 -6.70 18.80
CA ARG A 282 11.58 -5.81 18.15
C ARG A 282 13.00 -6.41 18.21
N PHE A 283 13.75 -6.32 17.11
CA PHE A 283 15.05 -6.99 16.96
C PHE A 283 16.10 -6.48 17.96
N GLY A 284 16.19 -5.17 18.16
CA GLY A 284 17.24 -4.56 18.99
C GLY A 284 17.07 -4.75 20.51
N ASP A 285 15.84 -4.74 21.03
CA ASP A 285 15.57 -4.72 22.48
C ASP A 285 14.63 -5.84 22.96
N GLY A 286 14.07 -6.64 22.04
CA GLY A 286 13.13 -7.71 22.34
C GLY A 286 11.75 -7.25 22.82
N ARG A 287 11.48 -5.93 22.87
CA ARG A 287 10.20 -5.39 23.31
C ARG A 287 9.09 -5.80 22.33
N ARG A 288 7.96 -6.26 22.87
CA ARG A 288 6.78 -6.54 22.05
C ARG A 288 6.15 -5.24 21.58
N LEU A 289 6.01 -5.10 20.27
CA LEU A 289 5.24 -4.05 19.62
C LEU A 289 3.99 -4.64 19.00
N TRP A 290 2.91 -3.87 18.99
CA TRP A 290 1.71 -4.17 18.22
C TRP A 290 1.69 -3.27 17.00
N VAL A 291 1.50 -3.85 15.82
CA VAL A 291 1.45 -3.11 14.57
C VAL A 291 0.17 -3.40 13.81
N SER A 292 -0.38 -2.38 13.17
CA SER A 292 -1.37 -2.57 12.12
C SER A 292 -0.63 -2.76 10.81
N VAL A 293 -0.84 -3.91 10.16
CA VAL A 293 -0.10 -4.33 8.97
C VAL A 293 -1.04 -4.38 7.77
N ASN A 294 -0.56 -3.85 6.65
CA ASN A 294 -1.15 -4.03 5.34
C ASN A 294 -0.12 -4.66 4.40
N GLY A 295 -0.56 -5.62 3.58
CA GLY A 295 0.29 -6.25 2.56
C GLY A 295 -0.44 -6.41 1.23
N SER A 296 0.26 -6.15 0.13
CA SER A 296 -0.26 -6.29 -1.23
C SER A 296 0.86 -6.52 -2.24
N LEU A 297 0.55 -7.16 -3.37
CA LEU A 297 1.44 -7.22 -4.53
C LEU A 297 1.41 -5.89 -5.29
N LEU A 298 2.57 -5.39 -5.76
CA LEU A 298 2.66 -4.17 -6.58
C LEU A 298 2.13 -4.38 -8.01
N SER A 299 2.18 -5.61 -8.52
CA SER A 299 1.69 -6.01 -9.85
C SER A 299 0.81 -7.26 -9.73
N PRO A 300 -0.42 -7.12 -9.22
CA PRO A 300 -1.31 -8.27 -8.96
C PRO A 300 -1.72 -9.02 -10.25
N ASP A 301 -1.58 -8.41 -11.42
CA ASP A 301 -1.84 -9.03 -12.72
C ASP A 301 -0.75 -10.02 -13.16
N ASP A 302 0.45 -9.94 -12.55
CA ASP A 302 1.54 -10.92 -12.71
C ASP A 302 2.15 -11.30 -11.34
N PRO A 303 1.46 -12.17 -10.58
CA PRO A 303 1.87 -12.49 -9.20
C PRO A 303 3.24 -13.15 -9.10
N GLU A 304 3.70 -13.87 -10.12
CA GLU A 304 4.97 -14.61 -10.09
C GLU A 304 6.19 -13.67 -10.19
N SER A 305 6.03 -12.52 -10.84
CA SER A 305 7.09 -11.51 -10.99
C SER A 305 6.89 -10.28 -10.11
N SER A 306 5.81 -10.23 -9.33
CA SER A 306 5.46 -9.04 -8.55
C SER A 306 6.24 -8.95 -7.25
N ALA A 307 6.74 -7.74 -6.96
CA ALA A 307 7.21 -7.39 -5.63
C ALA A 307 6.05 -7.32 -4.61
N LEU A 308 6.35 -7.68 -3.36
CA LEU A 308 5.47 -7.56 -2.20
C LEU A 308 5.70 -6.20 -1.52
N LEU A 309 4.64 -5.42 -1.39
CA LEU A 309 4.62 -4.22 -0.54
C LEU A 309 4.02 -4.58 0.82
N VAL A 310 4.77 -4.34 1.89
CA VAL A 310 4.30 -4.41 3.26
C VAL A 310 4.41 -3.03 3.89
N SER A 311 3.33 -2.58 4.51
CA SER A 311 3.32 -1.34 5.27
C SER A 311 2.75 -1.58 6.66
N PHE A 312 3.33 -0.92 7.67
CA PHE A 312 2.92 -1.13 9.05
C PHE A 312 3.16 0.10 9.92
N ILE A 313 2.29 0.29 10.92
CA ILE A 313 2.38 1.38 11.89
C ILE A 313 2.32 0.82 13.31
N ASP A 314 3.14 1.37 14.20
CA ASP A 314 3.12 1.04 15.63
C ASP A 314 1.81 1.55 16.27
N VAL A 315 1.00 0.61 16.76
CA VAL A 315 -0.26 0.85 17.47
C VAL A 315 -0.19 0.32 18.89
N THR A 316 1.00 0.10 19.45
CA THR A 316 1.20 -0.48 20.78
C THR A 316 0.43 0.26 21.87
N GLU A 317 0.53 1.59 21.91
CA GLU A 317 -0.18 2.39 22.91
C GLU A 317 -1.71 2.30 22.74
N GLN A 318 -2.20 2.39 21.50
CA GLN A 318 -3.63 2.29 21.21
C GLN A 318 -4.19 0.89 21.52
N TYR A 319 -3.45 -0.16 21.16
CA TYR A 319 -3.82 -1.53 21.47
C TYR A 319 -3.86 -1.75 22.99
N ASN A 320 -2.81 -1.34 23.71
CA ASN A 320 -2.76 -1.48 25.17
C ASN A 320 -3.86 -0.66 25.86
N ALA A 321 -4.12 0.57 25.43
CA ALA A 321 -5.21 1.39 25.96
C ALA A 321 -6.58 0.75 25.69
N ARG A 322 -6.78 0.17 24.51
CA ARG A 322 -8.02 -0.54 24.17
C ARG A 322 -8.19 -1.81 25.00
N GLN A 323 -7.13 -2.58 25.22
CA GLN A 323 -7.13 -3.75 26.10
C GLN A 323 -7.43 -3.35 27.54
N GLN A 324 -6.82 -2.27 28.02
CA GLN A 324 -7.06 -1.74 29.37
C GLN A 324 -8.51 -1.29 29.53
N LEU A 325 -9.06 -0.51 28.59
CA LEU A 325 -10.47 -0.12 28.59
C LEU A 325 -11.40 -1.33 28.53
N ALA A 326 -11.07 -2.35 27.73
CA ALA A 326 -11.84 -3.58 27.67
C ALA A 326 -11.78 -4.37 28.98
N HIS A 327 -10.63 -4.37 29.67
CA HIS A 327 -10.47 -4.97 30.97
C HIS A 327 -11.27 -4.20 32.04
N GLU A 328 -11.14 -2.88 32.13
CA GLU A 328 -11.89 -2.00 33.03
C GLU A 328 -13.41 -2.06 32.79
N ALA A 329 -13.83 -2.23 31.53
CA ALA A 329 -15.25 -2.42 31.20
C ALA A 329 -15.83 -3.72 31.78
N ASN A 330 -15.00 -4.72 32.11
CA ASN A 330 -15.45 -6.00 32.63
C ASN A 330 -14.94 -6.33 34.06
N HIS A 331 -13.96 -5.63 34.59
CA HIS A 331 -13.33 -5.92 35.89
C HIS A 331 -13.36 -4.72 36.85
N ASP A 332 -13.35 -4.99 38.16
CA ASP A 332 -13.26 -3.99 39.23
C ASP A 332 -11.78 -3.63 39.50
N ALA A 333 -11.46 -2.33 39.48
CA ALA A 333 -10.08 -1.85 39.56
C ALA A 333 -9.39 -2.12 40.91
N LEU A 334 -10.14 -2.26 42.01
CA LEU A 334 -9.56 -2.48 43.34
C LEU A 334 -9.23 -3.96 43.58
N THR A 335 -10.11 -4.85 43.13
CA THR A 335 -10.06 -6.29 43.46
C THR A 335 -9.63 -7.18 42.30
N GLY A 336 -9.67 -6.69 41.06
CA GLY A 336 -9.43 -7.49 39.85
C GLY A 336 -10.53 -8.50 39.52
N LEU A 337 -11.56 -8.62 40.37
CA LEU A 337 -12.74 -9.45 40.13
C LEU A 337 -13.54 -8.91 38.94
N ALA A 338 -14.51 -9.69 38.47
CA ALA A 338 -15.50 -9.20 37.54
C ALA A 338 -16.23 -7.97 38.10
N ASN A 339 -16.59 -7.02 37.25
CA ASN A 339 -17.47 -5.93 37.64
C ASN A 339 -18.94 -6.30 37.41
N ARG A 340 -19.84 -5.38 37.78
CA ARG A 340 -21.28 -5.53 37.56
C ARG A 340 -21.65 -5.86 36.12
N ALA A 341 -21.00 -5.25 35.12
CA ALA A 341 -21.34 -5.49 33.72
C ALA A 341 -21.01 -6.94 33.30
N GLN A 342 -19.85 -7.46 33.70
CA GLN A 342 -19.46 -8.84 33.41
C GLN A 342 -20.35 -9.85 34.14
N ALA A 343 -20.73 -9.58 35.40
CA ALA A 343 -21.68 -10.43 36.13
C ALA A 343 -23.05 -10.51 35.44
N MET A 344 -23.60 -9.37 35.02
CA MET A 344 -24.88 -9.31 34.30
C MET A 344 -24.83 -10.06 32.96
N ARG A 345 -23.71 -9.99 32.25
CA ARG A 345 -23.48 -10.78 31.02
C ARG A 345 -23.44 -12.27 31.34
N ARG A 346 -22.66 -12.69 32.34
CA ARG A 346 -22.55 -14.09 32.74
C ARG A 346 -23.88 -14.70 33.15
N ILE A 347 -24.71 -13.95 33.88
CA ILE A 347 -26.08 -14.37 34.22
C ILE A 347 -26.90 -14.53 32.94
N SER A 348 -26.90 -13.54 32.04
CA SER A 348 -27.63 -13.62 30.76
C SER A 348 -27.24 -14.86 29.95
N ASP A 349 -25.92 -15.13 29.82
CA ASP A 349 -25.41 -16.27 29.08
C ASP A 349 -25.82 -17.59 29.74
N ALA A 350 -25.75 -17.68 31.07
CA ALA A 350 -26.11 -18.87 31.84
C ALA A 350 -27.62 -19.16 31.85
N LEU A 351 -28.47 -18.18 31.54
CA LEU A 351 -29.92 -18.40 31.37
C LEU A 351 -30.26 -19.09 30.04
N VAL A 352 -29.41 -18.95 29.03
CA VAL A 352 -29.62 -19.51 27.68
C VAL A 352 -28.73 -20.73 27.41
N GLY A 353 -27.70 -20.95 28.23
CA GLY A 353 -26.69 -21.99 28.03
C GLY A 353 -27.14 -23.44 28.28
N ASP A 354 -26.32 -24.37 27.80
CA ASP A 354 -26.49 -25.81 28.01
C ASP A 354 -26.44 -26.20 29.49
N LYS A 355 -26.94 -27.41 29.83
CA LYS A 355 -27.09 -27.90 31.21
C LYS A 355 -25.83 -27.72 32.09
N SER A 356 -24.62 -27.91 31.56
CA SER A 356 -23.37 -27.78 32.31
C SER A 356 -22.95 -26.32 32.60
N ARG A 357 -23.55 -25.34 31.94
CA ARG A 357 -23.27 -23.89 32.10
C ARG A 357 -24.52 -23.11 32.50
N ARG A 358 -25.58 -23.81 32.85
CA ARG A 358 -26.86 -23.21 33.21
C ARG A 358 -26.78 -22.55 34.59
N LEU A 359 -27.48 -21.44 34.77
CA LEU A 359 -27.53 -20.75 36.05
C LEU A 359 -28.17 -21.63 37.13
N SER A 360 -27.50 -21.81 38.26
CA SER A 360 -28.01 -22.53 39.43
C SER A 360 -28.48 -21.56 40.52
N ALA A 361 -27.65 -20.57 40.85
CA ALA A 361 -27.98 -19.57 41.86
C ALA A 361 -27.21 -18.27 41.66
N VAL A 362 -27.74 -17.20 42.22
CA VAL A 362 -27.07 -15.91 42.38
C VAL A 362 -27.08 -15.55 43.86
N LEU A 363 -25.90 -15.26 44.41
CA LEU A 363 -25.73 -14.85 45.80
C LEU A 363 -25.24 -13.40 45.82
N PHE A 364 -26.00 -12.52 46.48
CA PHE A 364 -25.60 -11.15 46.76
C PHE A 364 -24.97 -11.11 48.17
N ILE A 365 -23.77 -10.59 48.27
CA ILE A 365 -22.91 -10.70 49.45
C ILE A 365 -22.47 -9.30 49.83
N ASP A 366 -22.71 -8.88 51.06
CA ASP A 366 -22.33 -7.55 51.53
C ASP A 366 -21.50 -7.68 52.81
N LEU A 367 -20.29 -7.09 52.83
CA LEU A 367 -19.41 -7.13 54.00
C LEU A 367 -20.00 -6.31 55.14
N ASP A 368 -20.26 -6.97 56.27
CA ASP A 368 -20.81 -6.29 57.43
C ASP A 368 -19.78 -5.32 58.03
N ASN A 369 -20.26 -4.13 58.42
CA ASN A 369 -19.48 -3.13 59.17
C ASN A 369 -18.20 -2.62 58.48
N LEU A 370 -18.07 -2.67 57.15
CA LEU A 370 -16.94 -2.06 56.44
C LEU A 370 -16.78 -0.57 56.78
N LYS A 371 -17.90 0.15 56.95
CA LYS A 371 -17.89 1.55 57.39
C LYS A 371 -17.18 1.74 58.73
N ALA A 372 -17.40 0.86 59.71
CA ALA A 372 -16.75 0.96 61.01
C ALA A 372 -15.23 0.76 60.92
N VAL A 373 -14.78 -0.11 60.00
CA VAL A 373 -13.35 -0.30 59.69
C VAL A 373 -12.78 0.97 59.05
N ASN A 374 -13.46 1.54 58.06
CA ASN A 374 -13.05 2.81 57.43
C ASN A 374 -12.98 3.96 58.43
N ASP A 375 -13.99 4.11 59.28
CA ASP A 375 -14.06 5.18 60.26
C ASP A 375 -12.98 5.04 61.35
N SER A 376 -12.55 3.80 61.67
CA SER A 376 -11.56 3.51 62.72
C SER A 376 -10.11 3.45 62.22
N LEU A 377 -9.89 2.90 61.01
CA LEU A 377 -8.56 2.57 60.48
C LEU A 377 -8.23 3.29 59.15
N GLY A 378 -9.18 4.02 58.58
CA GLY A 378 -9.02 4.76 57.32
C GLY A 378 -9.48 3.97 56.09
N HIS A 379 -9.68 4.69 54.97
CA HIS A 379 -10.16 4.10 53.71
C HIS A 379 -9.19 3.08 53.10
N ASP A 380 -7.88 3.29 53.22
CA ASP A 380 -6.88 2.33 52.73
C ASP A 380 -7.01 0.95 53.42
N ALA A 381 -7.36 0.95 54.71
CA ALA A 381 -7.62 -0.27 55.47
C ALA A 381 -8.90 -0.97 55.03
N GLY A 382 -9.97 -0.22 54.71
CA GLY A 382 -11.17 -0.80 54.11
C GLY A 382 -10.90 -1.39 52.72
N ASP A 383 -10.12 -0.70 51.90
CA ASP A 383 -9.69 -1.20 50.59
C ASP A 383 -8.87 -2.49 50.72
N GLU A 384 -7.99 -2.58 51.71
CA GLU A 384 -7.26 -3.82 52.04
C GLU A 384 -8.21 -4.94 52.46
N LEU A 385 -9.20 -4.66 53.31
CA LEU A 385 -10.21 -5.63 53.72
C LEU A 385 -11.04 -6.13 52.54
N ILE A 386 -11.42 -5.24 51.61
CA ILE A 386 -12.12 -5.57 50.37
C ILE A 386 -11.28 -6.51 49.50
N ARG A 387 -9.97 -6.27 49.35
CA ARG A 387 -9.07 -7.17 48.60
C ARG A 387 -8.98 -8.55 49.24
N VAL A 388 -8.89 -8.62 50.57
CA VAL A 388 -8.87 -9.89 51.32
C VAL A 388 -10.18 -10.66 51.13
N ALA A 389 -11.31 -9.97 51.25
CA ALA A 389 -12.62 -10.58 51.01
C ALA A 389 -12.76 -11.09 49.57
N ALA A 390 -12.32 -10.32 48.58
CA ALA A 390 -12.35 -10.70 47.17
C ALA A 390 -11.58 -12.00 46.90
N ASP A 391 -10.34 -12.12 47.40
CA ASP A 391 -9.53 -13.33 47.25
C ASP A 391 -10.18 -14.54 47.96
N ARG A 392 -10.70 -14.34 49.17
CA ARG A 392 -11.41 -15.38 49.93
C ARG A 392 -12.68 -15.88 49.24
N LEU A 393 -13.47 -14.98 48.68
CA LEU A 393 -14.68 -15.31 47.92
C LEU A 393 -14.32 -16.05 46.64
N ARG A 394 -13.31 -15.58 45.89
CA ARG A 394 -12.90 -16.21 44.63
C ARG A 394 -12.42 -17.65 44.83
N ARG A 395 -11.69 -17.92 45.91
CA ARG A 395 -11.21 -19.28 46.25
C ARG A 395 -12.31 -20.20 46.80
N ALA A 396 -13.40 -19.63 47.30
CA ALA A 396 -14.50 -20.38 47.90
C ALA A 396 -15.55 -20.85 46.88
N VAL A 397 -15.50 -20.38 45.63
CA VAL A 397 -16.39 -20.83 44.54
C VAL A 397 -15.66 -21.77 43.58
N GLY A 398 -16.41 -22.50 42.74
CA GLY A 398 -15.86 -23.40 41.72
C GLY A 398 -15.14 -22.66 40.58
N ALA A 399 -14.40 -23.41 39.77
CA ALA A 399 -13.64 -22.86 38.64
C ALA A 399 -14.54 -22.19 37.58
N ASP A 400 -15.72 -22.74 37.35
CA ASP A 400 -16.71 -22.26 36.38
C ASP A 400 -17.63 -21.14 36.92
N ASP A 401 -17.61 -20.92 38.23
CA ASP A 401 -18.36 -19.87 38.90
C ASP A 401 -17.67 -18.50 38.73
N LEU A 402 -18.45 -17.43 38.90
CA LEU A 402 -17.96 -16.06 38.83
C LEU A 402 -18.19 -15.34 40.16
N VAL A 403 -17.19 -14.62 40.65
CA VAL A 403 -17.37 -13.62 41.71
C VAL A 403 -17.13 -12.25 41.11
N ALA A 404 -18.05 -11.33 41.36
CA ALA A 404 -17.98 -9.95 40.92
C ALA A 404 -18.09 -8.99 42.09
N ARG A 405 -17.45 -7.82 42.00
CA ARG A 405 -17.68 -6.70 42.90
C ARG A 405 -18.57 -5.67 42.20
N PHE A 406 -19.65 -5.27 42.86
CA PHE A 406 -20.62 -4.34 42.29
C PHE A 406 -20.27 -2.90 42.63
N ALA A 407 -20.04 -2.62 43.92
CA ALA A 407 -19.54 -1.37 44.45
C ALA A 407 -19.20 -1.56 45.94
N GLY A 408 -18.36 -0.71 46.53
CA GLY A 408 -18.15 -0.69 47.99
C GLY A 408 -17.81 -2.06 48.60
N ASP A 409 -18.65 -2.51 49.52
CA ASP A 409 -18.67 -3.80 50.23
C ASP A 409 -19.51 -4.89 49.53
N GLU A 410 -20.14 -4.60 48.39
CA GLU A 410 -21.07 -5.49 47.71
C GLU A 410 -20.39 -6.37 46.65
N PHE A 411 -20.60 -7.67 46.78
CA PHE A 411 -20.15 -8.72 45.87
C PHE A 411 -21.34 -9.55 45.38
N VAL A 412 -21.18 -10.16 44.21
CA VAL A 412 -22.14 -11.10 43.63
C VAL A 412 -21.41 -12.35 43.19
N ALA A 413 -21.85 -13.52 43.68
CA ALA A 413 -21.43 -14.81 43.16
C ALA A 413 -22.49 -15.36 42.20
N VAL A 414 -22.07 -15.70 40.98
CA VAL A 414 -22.88 -16.33 39.94
C VAL A 414 -22.46 -17.79 39.84
N ILE A 415 -23.38 -18.67 40.19
CA ILE A 415 -23.12 -20.10 40.31
C ILE A 415 -23.76 -20.82 39.14
N VAL A 416 -22.99 -21.65 38.45
CA VAL A 416 -23.44 -22.35 37.23
C VAL A 416 -23.22 -23.85 37.29
N GLY A 417 -24.02 -24.60 36.53
CA GLY A 417 -23.99 -26.06 36.49
C GLY A 417 -24.98 -26.70 37.47
N GLU A 418 -24.75 -27.96 37.82
CA GLU A 418 -25.54 -28.65 38.84
C GLU A 418 -24.90 -28.44 40.21
N VAL A 419 -25.53 -27.59 41.05
CA VAL A 419 -25.13 -27.45 42.44
C VAL A 419 -26.05 -28.27 43.32
N THR A 420 -25.44 -29.19 44.07
CA THR A 420 -26.14 -30.17 44.89
C THR A 420 -26.60 -29.59 46.23
N ASP A 421 -25.90 -28.58 46.75
CA ASP A 421 -26.18 -27.98 48.06
C ASP A 421 -25.72 -26.50 48.13
N ILE A 422 -26.69 -25.58 48.03
CA ILE A 422 -26.45 -24.13 48.11
C ILE A 422 -26.22 -23.67 49.56
N ASP A 423 -26.80 -24.36 50.55
CA ASP A 423 -26.57 -24.05 51.96
C ASP A 423 -25.12 -24.34 52.36
N ALA A 424 -24.57 -25.46 51.89
CA ALA A 424 -23.15 -25.79 52.08
C ALA A 424 -22.22 -24.75 51.41
N LEU A 425 -22.59 -24.24 50.24
CA LEU A 425 -21.84 -23.15 49.58
C LEU A 425 -21.89 -21.86 50.40
N ALA A 426 -23.07 -21.46 50.89
CA ALA A 426 -23.23 -20.27 51.72
C ALA A 426 -22.42 -20.38 53.01
N ALA A 427 -22.47 -21.53 53.69
CA ALA A 427 -21.67 -21.80 54.89
C ALA A 427 -20.16 -21.73 54.59
N ARG A 428 -19.72 -22.26 53.44
CA ARG A 428 -18.32 -22.17 53.01
C ARG A 428 -17.88 -20.73 52.75
N LEU A 429 -18.73 -19.91 52.15
CA LEU A 429 -18.45 -18.49 51.92
C LEU A 429 -18.32 -17.73 53.24
N HIS A 430 -19.24 -17.93 54.19
CA HIS A 430 -19.15 -17.37 55.55
C HIS A 430 -17.88 -17.81 56.28
N GLN A 431 -17.54 -19.09 56.22
CA GLN A 431 -16.33 -19.62 56.84
C GLN A 431 -15.05 -19.03 56.22
N SER A 432 -15.02 -18.91 54.88
CA SER A 432 -13.90 -18.29 54.16
C SER A 432 -13.70 -16.83 54.59
N LEU A 433 -14.81 -16.08 54.69
CA LEU A 433 -14.77 -14.66 55.08
C LEU A 433 -14.41 -14.46 56.56
N SER A 434 -14.94 -15.25 57.49
CA SER A 434 -14.78 -15.04 58.95
C SER A 434 -13.38 -15.24 59.53
N GLY A 435 -12.40 -15.70 58.72
CA GLY A 435 -11.03 -15.83 59.18
C GLY A 435 -10.40 -14.49 59.61
N PRO A 436 -9.50 -14.46 60.60
CA PRO A 436 -8.80 -13.23 60.98
C PRO A 436 -7.96 -12.70 59.81
N ALA A 437 -8.00 -11.39 59.59
CA ALA A 437 -7.21 -10.67 58.58
C ALA A 437 -6.37 -9.59 59.27
N ALA A 438 -5.07 -9.55 58.95
CA ALA A 438 -4.20 -8.47 59.40
C ALA A 438 -4.37 -7.29 58.45
N ILE A 439 -4.95 -6.20 58.95
CA ILE A 439 -5.28 -4.99 58.19
C ILE A 439 -4.72 -3.79 58.96
N ALA A 440 -3.86 -2.99 58.33
CA ALA A 440 -3.22 -1.83 58.96
C ALA A 440 -2.63 -2.11 60.38
N GLY A 441 -2.06 -3.31 60.59
CA GLY A 441 -1.49 -3.72 61.88
C GLY A 441 -2.50 -4.16 62.96
N SER A 442 -3.80 -4.18 62.65
CA SER A 442 -4.88 -4.69 63.51
C SER A 442 -5.43 -6.02 62.98
N THR A 443 -6.03 -6.84 63.84
CA THR A 443 -6.74 -8.06 63.42
C THR A 443 -8.23 -7.77 63.29
N VAL A 444 -8.75 -7.92 62.07
CA VAL A 444 -10.18 -7.77 61.75
C VAL A 444 -10.73 -9.13 61.35
N CYS A 445 -11.90 -9.49 61.88
CA CYS A 445 -12.64 -10.69 61.47
C CYS A 445 -13.87 -10.24 60.68
N PRO A 446 -13.82 -10.19 59.34
CA PRO A 446 -14.95 -9.73 58.55
C PRO A 446 -16.07 -10.77 58.58
N SER A 447 -17.31 -10.31 58.59
CA SER A 447 -18.49 -11.14 58.29
C SER A 447 -19.18 -10.55 57.06
N ALA A 448 -20.12 -11.29 56.49
CA ALA A 448 -20.95 -10.78 55.42
C ALA A 448 -22.38 -11.25 55.59
N SER A 449 -23.32 -10.46 55.09
CA SER A 449 -24.71 -10.86 54.93
C SER A 449 -24.93 -11.36 53.51
N ILE A 450 -25.59 -12.52 53.35
CA ILE A 450 -25.75 -13.19 52.06
C ILE A 450 -27.24 -13.35 51.71
N GLY A 451 -27.63 -12.83 50.55
CA GLY A 451 -28.95 -13.02 49.95
C GLY A 451 -28.88 -13.98 48.78
N ILE A 452 -29.74 -14.99 48.75
CA ILE A 452 -29.66 -16.09 47.77
C ILE A 452 -30.92 -16.14 46.91
N VAL A 453 -30.74 -16.18 45.60
CA VAL A 453 -31.77 -16.54 44.63
C VAL A 453 -31.35 -17.83 43.92
N VAL A 454 -32.14 -18.88 44.09
CA VAL A 454 -32.01 -20.11 43.30
C VAL A 454 -32.75 -19.90 41.97
N ALA A 455 -32.13 -20.31 40.87
CA ALA A 455 -32.72 -20.22 39.54
C ALA A 455 -33.89 -21.22 39.41
N ASP A 456 -34.99 -20.76 38.80
CA ASP A 456 -36.17 -21.59 38.57
C ASP A 456 -36.00 -22.44 37.29
N GLU A 457 -36.75 -23.53 37.16
CA GLU A 457 -36.84 -24.34 35.93
C GLU A 457 -38.29 -24.41 35.43
N PRO A 458 -38.65 -23.74 34.31
CA PRO A 458 -37.85 -22.79 33.55
C PRO A 458 -37.72 -21.41 34.23
N GLU A 459 -36.56 -20.77 34.09
CA GLU A 459 -36.32 -19.43 34.61
C GLU A 459 -37.06 -18.38 33.77
N ARG A 460 -37.81 -17.50 34.43
CA ARG A 460 -38.63 -16.46 33.78
C ARG A 460 -38.20 -15.05 34.14
N ARG A 461 -37.38 -14.89 35.18
CA ARG A 461 -36.89 -13.61 35.66
C ARG A 461 -35.77 -13.12 34.76
N SER A 462 -35.72 -11.81 34.52
CA SER A 462 -34.57 -11.21 33.84
C SER A 462 -33.33 -11.26 34.76
N PRO A 463 -32.10 -11.19 34.21
CA PRO A 463 -30.89 -11.04 35.03
C PRO A 463 -30.99 -9.91 36.05
N LYS A 464 -31.66 -8.80 35.70
CA LYS A 464 -31.86 -7.66 36.59
C LYS A 464 -32.80 -8.01 37.75
N ASP A 465 -33.86 -8.76 37.49
CA ASP A 465 -34.79 -9.19 38.53
C ASP A 465 -34.14 -10.20 39.48
N ILE A 466 -33.34 -11.14 38.95
CA ILE A 466 -32.61 -12.12 39.77
C ILE A 466 -31.66 -11.40 40.75
N VAL A 467 -30.84 -10.49 40.24
CA VAL A 467 -29.91 -9.72 41.07
C VAL A 467 -30.66 -8.84 42.08
N ARG A 468 -31.73 -8.15 41.67
CA ARG A 468 -32.55 -7.34 42.59
C ARG A 468 -33.16 -8.20 43.71
N ASN A 469 -33.64 -9.39 43.38
CA ASN A 469 -34.23 -10.29 44.36
C ASN A 469 -33.17 -10.83 45.34
N ALA A 470 -31.94 -11.09 44.87
CA ALA A 470 -30.83 -11.50 45.72
C ALA A 470 -30.39 -10.36 46.66
N ASP A 471 -30.34 -9.12 46.17
CA ASP A 471 -30.10 -7.91 46.97
C ASP A 471 -31.18 -7.73 48.05
N LEU A 472 -32.47 -7.84 47.69
CA LEU A 472 -33.57 -7.78 48.67
C LEU A 472 -33.48 -8.88 49.73
N ALA A 473 -33.07 -10.10 49.36
CA ALA A 473 -32.82 -11.18 50.31
C ALA A 473 -31.60 -10.86 51.21
N MET A 474 -30.53 -10.30 50.67
CA MET A 474 -29.34 -9.89 51.44
C MET A 474 -29.72 -8.82 52.48
N TYR A 475 -30.56 -7.86 52.09
CA TYR A 475 -31.08 -6.86 53.02
C TYR A 475 -31.90 -7.49 54.17
N GLN A 476 -32.67 -8.55 53.89
CA GLN A 476 -33.35 -9.31 54.95
C GLN A 476 -32.37 -10.04 55.86
N ALA A 477 -31.29 -10.61 55.31
CA ALA A 477 -30.23 -11.25 56.09
C ALA A 477 -29.57 -10.24 57.05
N LYS A 478 -29.23 -9.03 56.58
CA LYS A 478 -28.70 -7.94 57.43
C LYS A 478 -29.60 -7.64 58.64
N GLY A 479 -30.93 -7.70 58.45
CA GLY A 479 -31.90 -7.44 59.53
C GLY A 479 -31.89 -8.48 60.66
N THR A 480 -31.33 -9.67 60.42
CA THR A 480 -31.23 -10.76 61.41
C THR A 480 -29.91 -10.76 62.20
N GLY A 481 -28.89 -10.08 61.69
CA GLY A 481 -27.59 -9.91 62.32
C GLY A 481 -26.43 -10.15 61.35
N PRO A 482 -25.18 -9.81 61.75
CA PRO A 482 -24.00 -10.06 60.93
C PRO A 482 -23.79 -11.54 60.65
N GLY A 483 -23.26 -11.89 59.48
CA GLY A 483 -22.99 -13.30 59.12
C GLY A 483 -24.24 -14.12 58.81
N ALA A 484 -25.37 -13.47 58.47
CA ALA A 484 -26.62 -14.16 58.18
C ALA A 484 -26.78 -14.51 56.70
N THR A 485 -27.65 -15.49 56.42
CA THR A 485 -28.10 -15.86 55.09
C THR A 485 -29.62 -15.77 55.00
N ALA A 486 -30.16 -15.24 53.91
CA ALA A 486 -31.59 -15.30 53.61
C ALA A 486 -31.84 -15.68 52.15
N TYR A 487 -32.90 -16.44 51.93
CA TYR A 487 -33.35 -16.84 50.60
C TYR A 487 -34.44 -15.90 50.11
N TRP A 488 -34.40 -15.56 48.83
CA TRP A 488 -35.52 -14.91 48.18
C TRP A 488 -36.72 -15.87 48.11
N SER A 489 -37.84 -15.45 48.70
CA SER A 489 -39.14 -16.11 48.55
C SER A 489 -40.08 -15.20 47.78
N SER A 490 -40.77 -15.75 46.77
CA SER A 490 -41.84 -15.06 46.04
C SER A 490 -43.14 -14.92 46.85
N ILE A 491 -43.22 -15.58 48.01
CA ILE A 491 -44.35 -15.52 48.94
C ILE A 491 -43.94 -14.57 50.09
N PRO A 492 -44.63 -13.44 50.30
CA PRO A 492 -44.34 -12.55 51.41
C PRO A 492 -44.53 -13.30 52.73
N ASP A 493 -43.51 -13.32 53.57
CA ASP A 493 -43.65 -13.75 54.95
C ASP A 493 -44.64 -12.80 55.66
N PRO A 494 -45.80 -13.28 56.16
CA PRO A 494 -46.81 -12.43 56.80
C PRO A 494 -46.27 -11.68 58.03
N HIS A 495 -45.09 -12.03 58.54
CA HIS A 495 -44.46 -11.33 59.66
C HIS A 495 -43.69 -10.05 59.30
N ASN A 496 -43.34 -9.81 58.02
CA ASN A 496 -42.45 -8.71 57.64
C ASN A 496 -43.15 -7.48 57.02
N ALA A 497 -44.48 -7.46 56.97
CA ALA A 497 -45.27 -6.38 56.34
C ALA A 497 -45.32 -5.05 57.13
N ARG A 498 -44.61 -4.92 58.25
CA ARG A 498 -44.63 -3.69 59.09
C ARG A 498 -43.49 -2.71 58.87
N ALA A 499 -42.44 -3.06 58.12
CA ALA A 499 -41.26 -2.19 57.96
C ALA A 499 -41.28 -1.26 56.73
N HIS A 500 -42.27 -1.35 55.84
CA HIS A 500 -42.30 -0.58 54.58
C HIS A 500 -43.19 0.68 54.61
N ARG A 501 -43.44 1.27 55.78
CA ARG A 501 -43.96 2.64 55.92
C ARG A 501 -43.12 3.38 56.95
N MET A 502 -42.52 4.50 56.52
CA MET A 502 -41.60 5.41 57.24
C MET A 502 -40.12 5.05 57.09
N THR A 503 -39.45 5.56 56.05
CA THR A 503 -38.71 6.84 56.01
C THR A 503 -38.18 7.09 54.61
#